data_AF-A0A7Z1A4L8-F1
#
_entry.id   AF-A0A7Z1A4L8-F1
#
_cell.length_a   1.000
_cell.length_b   1.000
_cell.length_c   1.000
_cell.angle_alpha   90.00
_cell.angle_beta   90.00
_cell.angle_gamma   90.00
#
_symmetry.space_group_name_H-M   'P 1'
#
loop_
_entity.id
_entity.type
_entity.pdbx_description
1 polymer ?
#
loop_
_entity_poly.entity_id
_entity_poly.type
_entity_poly.pdbx_seq_one_letter_code
_entity_poly.pdbx_strand_id
1 'polypeptide(L)' 'MLDYIEKGKLEGATVLCGGGRAGASDIKIGDGNALEVGAFVLPTVFTDCQDGMSIVTDEIFGPVMSILSYQAEE' A
#
# COMPACT_ATOMS: atom_id res chain seq x y z
N MET A 1 -1.85 -6.29 7.66
CA MET A 1 -1.98 -5.35 6.52
C MET A 1 -0.89 -4.28 6.54
N LEU A 2 -0.83 -3.39 7.55
CA LEU A 2 0.24 -2.36 7.63
C LEU A 2 1.65 -2.99 7.60
N ASP A 3 1.82 -4.13 8.26
CA ASP A 3 3.09 -4.87 8.21
C ASP A 3 3.50 -5.30 6.79
N TYR A 4 2.53 -5.61 5.89
CA TYR A 4 2.83 -5.91 4.49
C TYR A 4 3.28 -4.67 3.73
N ILE A 5 2.70 -3.49 4.04
CA ILE A 5 3.14 -2.23 3.45
C ILE A 5 4.60 -1.94 3.86
N GLU A 6 4.95 -2.17 5.13
CA GLU A 6 6.33 -2.01 5.59
C GLU A 6 7.28 -3.05 4.98
N LYS A 7 6.86 -4.32 4.86
CA LYS A 7 7.63 -5.35 4.15
C LYS A 7 7.90 -4.96 2.70
N GLY A 8 6.90 -4.49 1.95
CA GLY A 8 7.08 -4.06 0.57
C GLY A 8 8.15 -2.97 0.42
N LYS A 9 8.15 -1.98 1.33
CA LYS A 9 9.21 -0.95 1.39
C LYS A 9 10.59 -1.55 1.67
N LEU A 10 10.68 -2.50 2.60
CA LEU A 10 11.93 -3.17 2.98
C LEU A 10 12.46 -4.10 1.87
N GLU A 11 11.58 -4.71 1.10
CA GLU A 11 11.92 -5.57 -0.04
C GLU A 11 12.35 -4.78 -1.28
N GLY A 12 12.24 -3.45 -1.24
CA GLY A 12 12.73 -2.56 -2.29
C GLY A 12 11.68 -2.04 -3.26
N ALA A 13 10.39 -2.28 -3.00
CA ALA A 13 9.31 -1.65 -3.78
C ALA A 13 9.15 -0.17 -3.42
N THR A 14 8.70 0.62 -4.39
CA THR A 14 8.46 2.06 -4.22
C THR A 14 6.99 2.32 -3.92
N VAL A 15 6.67 3.06 -2.85
CA VAL A 15 5.31 3.55 -2.61
C VAL A 15 5.04 4.76 -3.50
N LEU A 16 4.20 4.60 -4.52
CA LEU A 16 3.76 5.69 -5.39
C LEU A 16 2.77 6.63 -4.67
N CYS A 17 1.84 6.06 -3.91
CA CYS A 17 0.91 6.81 -3.08
C CYS A 17 0.41 5.98 -1.88
N GLY A 18 -0.09 6.67 -0.85
CA GLY A 18 -0.62 6.04 0.36
C GLY A 18 0.48 5.49 1.26
N GLY A 19 0.40 4.20 1.61
CA GLY A 19 1.44 3.50 2.36
C GLY A 19 1.42 3.73 3.87
N GLY A 20 0.25 4.07 4.44
CA GLY A 20 0.12 4.34 5.87
C GLY A 20 -1.32 4.44 6.37
N ARG A 21 -1.45 4.73 7.67
CA ARG A 21 -2.76 4.98 8.31
C ARG A 21 -3.36 6.28 7.80
N ALA A 22 -4.66 6.27 7.50
CA ALA A 22 -5.34 7.45 6.99
C ALA A 22 -5.40 8.59 8.04
N GLY A 23 -5.51 8.26 9.33
CA GLY A 23 -5.48 9.24 10.41
C GLY A 23 -4.14 9.95 10.62
N ALA A 24 -3.06 9.52 9.95
CA ALA A 24 -1.76 10.21 9.96
C ALA A 24 -1.54 11.05 8.69
N SER A 25 -2.58 11.19 7.86
CA SER A 25 -2.53 11.96 6.61
C SER A 25 -3.25 13.30 6.75
N ASP A 26 -3.01 14.21 5.80
CA ASP A 26 -3.72 15.49 5.73
C ASP A 26 -5.14 15.38 5.17
N ILE A 27 -5.62 14.15 4.88
CA ILE A 27 -6.96 13.90 4.35
C ILE A 27 -7.99 14.09 5.46
N LYS A 28 -8.99 14.95 5.20
CA LYS A 28 -10.12 15.19 6.09
C LYS A 28 -11.42 14.69 5.48
N ILE A 29 -12.22 13.99 6.27
CA ILE A 29 -13.57 13.54 5.91
C ILE A 29 -14.53 14.05 6.98
N GLY A 30 -15.62 14.69 6.57
CA GLY A 30 -16.59 15.28 7.50
C GLY A 30 -16.01 16.45 8.30
N ASP A 31 -16.26 16.46 9.60
CA ASP A 31 -15.80 17.49 10.55
C ASP A 31 -14.30 17.41 10.91
N GLY A 32 -13.58 16.42 10.37
CA GLY A 32 -12.12 16.42 10.28
C GLY A 32 -11.41 15.30 11.03
N ASN A 33 -12.05 14.65 12.03
CA ASN A 33 -11.36 13.66 12.88
C ASN A 33 -11.80 12.21 12.62
N ALA A 34 -12.72 11.97 11.69
CA ALA A 34 -13.31 10.65 11.46
C ALA A 34 -12.27 9.56 11.12
N LEU A 35 -11.16 9.92 10.47
CA LEU A 35 -10.11 8.98 10.07
C LEU A 35 -9.10 8.66 11.18
N GLU A 36 -9.03 9.46 12.25
CA GLU A 36 -8.12 9.24 13.38
C GLU A 36 -8.61 8.14 14.33
N VAL A 37 -9.94 8.03 14.49
CA VAL A 37 -10.59 7.13 15.46
C VAL A 37 -10.77 5.71 14.90
N GLY A 38 -10.81 5.54 13.58
CA GLY A 38 -11.07 4.25 12.93
C GLY A 38 -9.82 3.48 12.49
N ALA A 39 -10.04 2.25 12.02
CA ALA A 39 -9.00 1.39 11.41
C ALA A 39 -8.84 1.67 9.91
N PHE A 40 -8.68 2.94 9.53
CA PHE A 40 -8.57 3.37 8.14
C PHE A 40 -7.12 3.34 7.64
N VAL A 41 -6.92 2.79 6.45
CA VAL A 41 -5.62 2.71 5.77
C VAL A 41 -5.75 3.40 4.41
N LEU A 42 -4.72 4.15 4.01
CA LEU A 42 -4.69 4.82 2.71
C LEU A 42 -4.65 3.76 1.59
N PRO A 43 -5.37 3.98 0.48
CA PRO A 43 -5.13 3.24 -0.75
C PRO A 43 -3.65 3.33 -1.11
N THR A 44 -3.00 2.18 -1.29
CA THR A 44 -1.55 2.09 -1.46
C THR A 44 -1.24 1.48 -2.81
N VAL A 45 -0.42 2.17 -3.60
CA VAL A 45 0.07 1.66 -4.88
C VAL A 45 1.58 1.51 -4.79
N PHE A 46 2.08 0.32 -5.06
CA PHE A 46 3.50 0.02 -5.19
C PHE A 46 3.92 -0.06 -6.65
N THR A 47 5.08 0.51 -6.96
CA THR A 47 5.83 0.34 -8.21
C THR A 47 7.16 -0.35 -7.94
N ASP A 48 7.91 -0.66 -9.00
CA ASP A 48 9.21 -1.36 -8.91
C ASP A 48 9.13 -2.71 -8.18
N CYS A 49 7.97 -3.36 -8.27
CA CYS A 49 7.70 -4.65 -7.64
C CYS A 49 8.42 -5.78 -8.40
N GLN A 50 8.88 -6.79 -7.66
CA GLN A 50 9.49 -8.01 -8.20
C GLN A 50 8.71 -9.24 -7.74
N ASP A 51 8.71 -10.31 -8.54
CA ASP A 51 7.83 -11.48 -8.35
C ASP A 51 7.97 -12.17 -6.98
N GLY A 52 9.13 -12.09 -6.34
CA GLY A 52 9.39 -12.71 -5.04
C GLY A 52 9.00 -11.89 -3.82
N MET A 53 8.46 -10.68 -4.01
CA MET A 53 8.07 -9.81 -2.91
C MET A 53 6.79 -10.30 -2.24
N SER A 54 6.71 -10.18 -0.91
CA SER A 54 5.53 -10.60 -0.15
C SER A 54 4.27 -9.81 -0.55
N ILE A 55 4.44 -8.56 -0.98
CA ILE A 55 3.34 -7.73 -1.52
C ILE A 55 2.85 -8.17 -2.91
N VAL A 56 3.53 -9.12 -3.56
CA VAL A 56 3.17 -9.72 -4.84
C VAL A 56 2.63 -11.14 -4.66
N THR A 57 3.23 -11.94 -3.76
CA THR A 57 2.89 -13.35 -3.58
C THR A 57 1.73 -13.61 -2.64
N ASP A 58 1.55 -12.75 -1.63
CA ASP A 58 0.61 -13.00 -0.54
C ASP A 58 -0.67 -12.18 -0.70
N GLU A 59 -1.81 -12.73 -0.29
CA GLU A 59 -3.08 -11.99 -0.27
C GLU A 59 -3.15 -11.06 0.95
N ILE A 60 -3.02 -9.74 0.73
CA ILE A 60 -2.91 -8.73 1.80
C ILE A 60 -4.28 -8.37 2.42
N PHE A 61 -5.40 -8.62 1.70
CA PHE A 61 -6.77 -8.27 2.10
C PHE A 61 -6.95 -6.79 2.50
N GLY A 62 -6.28 -5.87 1.80
CA GLY A 62 -6.36 -4.43 2.02
C GLY A 62 -6.37 -3.64 0.70
N PRO A 63 -6.54 -2.31 0.77
CA PRO A 63 -6.55 -1.46 -0.42
C PRO A 63 -5.11 -1.25 -0.95
N VAL A 64 -4.45 -2.33 -1.36
CA VAL A 64 -3.05 -2.37 -1.81
C VAL A 64 -2.99 -2.93 -3.23
N MET A 65 -2.26 -2.24 -4.11
CA MET A 65 -2.02 -2.64 -5.49
C MET A 65 -0.52 -2.69 -5.76
N SER A 66 -0.05 -3.77 -6.39
CA SER A 66 1.34 -3.96 -6.83
C SER A 66 1.41 -3.89 -8.35
N ILE A 67 2.26 -3.02 -8.90
CA ILE A 67 2.46 -2.88 -10.34
C ILE A 67 3.77 -3.57 -10.73
N LEU A 68 3.67 -4.55 -11.63
CA LEU A 68 4.79 -5.25 -12.22
C LEU A 68 4.90 -4.90 -13.71
N SER A 69 6.13 -4.76 -14.20
CA SER A 69 6.42 -4.59 -15.63
C SER A 69 7.04 -5.85 -16.19
N TYR A 70 6.63 -6.25 -17.38
CA TYR A 70 7.21 -7.36 -18.14
C TYR A 70 7.58 -6.88 -19.55
N GLN A 71 8.49 -7.59 -20.22
CA GLN A 71 8.98 -7.21 -21.55
C GLN A 71 8.21 -7.88 -22.70
N ALA A 72 7.69 -9.09 -22.49
CA ALA A 72 6.96 -9.87 -23.50
C ALA A 72 5.92 -10.78 -22.84
N GLU A 73 4.87 -11.12 -23.60
CA GLU A 73 3.68 -11.86 -23.16
C GLU A 73 3.86 -13.40 -23.14
N GLU A 74 5.07 -13.94 -23.35
CA GLU A 74 5.28 -15.41 -23.45
C GLU A 74 4.95 -16.17 -22.15
#